data_AF-A0A9E2XGT9-F1
#
_entry.id   AF-A0A9E2XGT9-F1
#
_cell.length_a   1.000
_cell.length_b   1.000
_cell.length_c   1.000
_cell.angle_alpha   90.00
_cell.angle_beta   90.00
_cell.angle_gamma   90.00
#
_symmetry.space_group_name_H-M   'P 1'
#
loop_
_entity.id
_entity.type
_entity.pdbx_description
1 polymer ?
#
loop_
_entity_poly.entity_id
_entity_poly.type
_entity_poly.pdbx_seq_one_letter_code
_entity_poly.pdbx_strand_id
1 'polypeptide(L)'
;MKRPLTVSSLLLLSLAAPAAAQDKPLSLMGTWLVTGQSVGLGESLHPEHTNREVEPKVHRVNLRFVFEKQEGNNFWGTSTGPSGTAERILGAIARDNKTGVLINARGNQQQFTVLDANTIEGCYASQGPKYISAACTIWTRQP
;
A
#
# COMPACT_ATOMS: atom_id res chain seq x y z
N MET A 1 13.58 -18.49 -79.03
CA MET A 1 12.97 -18.97 -77.76
C MET A 1 13.42 -18.03 -76.65
N LYS A 2 12.51 -17.26 -76.03
CA LYS A 2 12.79 -16.34 -74.93
C LYS A 2 11.94 -16.76 -73.73
N ARG A 3 12.57 -17.13 -72.60
CA ARG A 3 11.88 -17.45 -71.34
C ARG A 3 11.77 -16.17 -70.49
N PRO A 4 10.59 -15.82 -69.95
CA PRO A 4 10.50 -14.77 -68.94
C PRO A 4 10.84 -15.37 -67.56
N LEU A 5 11.73 -14.69 -66.83
CA LEU A 5 12.06 -14.98 -65.44
C LEU A 5 11.04 -14.24 -64.57
N THR A 6 10.13 -14.97 -63.94
CA THR A 6 9.14 -14.37 -63.02
C THR A 6 9.74 -14.33 -61.63
N VAL A 7 10.18 -13.15 -61.19
CA VAL A 7 10.62 -12.90 -59.81
C VAL A 7 9.35 -12.69 -58.97
N SER A 8 8.99 -13.69 -58.16
CA SER A 8 7.92 -13.55 -57.17
C SER A 8 8.48 -12.96 -55.89
N SER A 9 8.21 -11.67 -55.65
CA SER A 9 8.51 -10.99 -54.40
C SER A 9 7.57 -11.48 -53.29
N LEU A 10 8.07 -12.29 -52.36
CA LEU A 10 7.36 -12.62 -51.12
C LEU A 10 7.31 -11.38 -50.22
N LEU A 11 6.13 -10.80 -50.05
CA LEU A 11 5.85 -9.80 -49.03
C LEU A 11 5.81 -10.49 -47.66
N LEU A 12 6.87 -10.37 -46.88
CA LEU A 12 6.89 -10.73 -45.46
C LEU A 12 6.09 -9.68 -44.67
N LEU A 13 4.80 -9.96 -44.43
CA LEU A 13 4.02 -9.21 -43.44
C LEU A 13 4.58 -9.51 -42.04
N SER A 14 5.38 -8.61 -41.51
CA SER A 14 5.78 -8.58 -40.11
C SER A 14 4.53 -8.31 -39.25
N LEU A 15 3.93 -9.37 -38.72
CA LEU A 15 2.99 -9.31 -37.61
C LEU A 15 3.74 -8.76 -36.39
N ALA A 16 3.72 -7.44 -36.22
CA ALA A 16 4.10 -6.80 -34.97
C ALA A 16 3.06 -7.21 -33.92
N ALA A 17 3.32 -8.30 -33.19
CA ALA A 17 2.57 -8.61 -32.00
C ALA A 17 2.69 -7.41 -31.04
N PRO A 18 1.59 -6.90 -30.48
CA PRO A 18 1.69 -5.86 -29.46
C PRO A 18 2.49 -6.46 -28.31
N ALA A 19 3.66 -5.89 -28.05
CA ALA A 19 4.38 -6.16 -26.82
C ALA A 19 3.45 -5.71 -25.69
N ALA A 20 2.82 -6.68 -25.01
CA ALA A 20 2.16 -6.39 -23.75
C ALA A 20 3.26 -5.80 -22.86
N ALA A 21 3.13 -4.52 -22.51
CA ALA A 21 3.95 -3.91 -21.49
C ALA A 21 3.86 -4.84 -20.29
N GLN A 22 4.98 -5.47 -19.90
CA GLN A 22 5.02 -6.17 -18.63
C GLN A 22 4.83 -5.09 -17.57
N ASP A 23 3.61 -4.95 -17.07
CA ASP A 23 3.31 -4.12 -15.92
C ASP A 23 4.27 -4.57 -14.83
N LYS A 24 5.27 -3.73 -14.55
CA LYS A 24 6.23 -4.00 -13.49
C LYS A 24 5.41 -4.24 -12.22
N PRO A 25 5.64 -5.35 -11.49
CA PRO A 25 4.91 -5.59 -10.25
C PRO A 25 5.01 -4.38 -9.34
N LEU A 26 3.87 -3.93 -8.80
CA LEU A 26 3.82 -2.85 -7.82
C LEU A 26 4.79 -3.19 -6.68
N SER A 27 5.77 -2.33 -6.45
CA SER A 27 6.70 -2.46 -5.33
C SER A 27 6.36 -1.44 -4.26
N LEU A 28 6.05 -1.95 -3.07
CA LEU A 28 5.83 -1.13 -1.88
C LEU A 28 7.10 -0.97 -1.04
N MET A 29 8.20 -1.65 -1.38
CA MET A 29 9.44 -1.59 -0.62
C MET A 29 9.94 -0.15 -0.38
N GLY A 30 10.59 0.07 0.76
CA GLY A 30 11.17 1.36 1.13
C GLY A 30 10.47 2.03 2.31
N THR A 31 10.79 3.31 2.49
CA THR A 31 10.30 4.12 3.62
C THR A 31 9.10 4.95 3.19
N TRP A 32 8.09 4.99 4.05
CA TRP A 32 6.87 5.76 3.86
C TRP A 32 6.57 6.57 5.10
N LEU A 33 6.24 7.85 4.92
CA LEU A 33 5.70 8.69 5.97
C LEU A 33 4.18 8.67 5.91
N VAL A 34 3.54 8.28 7.01
CA VAL A 34 2.09 8.16 7.15
C VAL A 34 1.57 9.33 7.95
N THR A 35 0.73 10.16 7.35
CA THR A 35 0.14 11.32 8.00
C THR A 35 -1.37 11.36 7.84
N GLY A 36 -2.06 11.91 8.82
CA GLY A 36 -3.51 12.09 8.76
C GLY A 36 -4.11 12.42 10.11
N GLN A 37 -5.41 12.13 10.22
CA GLN A 37 -6.16 12.28 11.45
C GLN A 37 -6.96 11.02 11.72
N SER A 38 -7.10 10.69 12.99
CA SER A 38 -7.92 9.59 13.48
C SER A 38 -8.94 10.13 14.47
N VAL A 39 -10.15 9.58 14.44
CA VAL A 39 -11.15 9.81 15.47
C VAL A 39 -11.20 8.59 16.38
N GLY A 40 -11.18 8.81 17.69
CA GLY A 40 -11.17 7.73 18.67
C GLY A 40 -12.02 8.02 19.91
N LEU A 41 -12.48 6.93 20.52
CA LEU A 41 -13.20 6.91 21.78
C LEU A 41 -12.72 5.72 22.62
N GLY A 42 -12.51 5.93 23.92
CA GLY A 42 -12.14 4.90 24.87
C GLY A 42 -10.64 4.76 25.16
N GLU A 43 -10.28 3.66 25.83
CA GLU A 43 -8.92 3.33 26.27
C GLU A 43 -8.10 2.66 25.16
N SER A 44 -7.32 3.46 24.44
CA SER A 44 -6.55 3.05 23.27
C SER A 44 -5.32 2.22 23.65
N LEU A 45 -4.90 1.31 22.76
CA LEU A 45 -3.61 0.62 22.84
C LEU A 45 -2.40 1.57 22.72
N HIS A 46 -2.65 2.79 22.23
CA HIS A 46 -1.73 3.92 22.22
C HIS A 46 -2.16 4.88 23.34
N PRO A 47 -1.49 4.89 24.51
CA PRO A 47 -1.91 5.68 25.67
C PRO A 47 -2.12 7.16 25.35
N GLU A 48 -1.29 7.72 24.46
CA GLU A 48 -1.37 9.11 23.96
C GLU A 48 -2.66 9.42 23.19
N HIS A 49 -3.38 8.39 22.72
CA HIS A 49 -4.65 8.51 22.00
C HIS A 49 -5.85 8.07 22.85
N THR A 50 -5.66 7.78 24.13
CA THR A 50 -6.77 7.42 25.02
C THR A 50 -7.71 8.61 25.21
N ASN A 51 -9.01 8.36 25.05
CA ASN A 51 -10.08 9.33 25.28
C ASN A 51 -11.13 8.76 26.23
N ARG A 52 -11.14 9.24 27.47
CA ARG A 52 -12.11 8.82 28.51
C ARG A 52 -13.33 9.74 28.61
N GLU A 53 -13.43 10.74 27.73
CA GLU A 53 -14.61 11.61 27.66
C GLU A 53 -15.77 10.90 26.95
N VAL A 54 -16.97 11.47 27.08
CA VAL A 54 -18.17 11.00 26.38
C VAL A 54 -18.07 11.25 24.87
N GLU A 55 -17.50 12.39 24.48
CA GLU A 55 -17.40 12.80 23.08
C GLU A 55 -16.16 12.24 22.38
N PRO A 56 -16.26 11.81 21.10
CA PRO A 56 -15.10 11.40 20.31
C PRO A 56 -14.06 12.51 20.18
N LYS A 57 -12.78 12.13 20.13
CA LYS A 57 -11.67 13.08 19.94
C LYS A 57 -10.88 12.75 18.69
N VAL A 58 -10.56 13.81 17.94
CA VAL A 58 -9.65 13.73 16.80
C VAL A 58 -8.22 13.88 17.28
N HIS A 59 -7.34 13.00 16.81
CA HIS A 59 -5.90 13.04 17.08
C HIS A 59 -5.12 12.94 15.77
N ARG A 60 -3.91 13.49 15.75
CA ARG A 60 -3.02 13.41 14.59
C ARG A 60 -2.38 12.03 14.51
N VAL A 61 -2.32 11.48 13.31
CA VAL A 61 -1.56 10.28 13.01
C VAL A 61 -0.25 10.70 12.35
N ASN A 62 0.86 10.23 12.91
CA ASN A 62 2.18 10.38 12.33
C ASN A 62 2.97 9.10 12.58
N LEU A 63 3.17 8.31 11.53
CA LEU A 63 3.91 7.04 11.59
C LEU A 63 4.94 7.02 10.47
N ARG A 64 6.01 6.28 10.69
CA ARG A 64 6.95 5.90 9.65
C ARG A 64 6.83 4.40 9.39
N PHE A 65 6.50 4.02 8.17
CA PHE A 65 6.56 2.62 7.73
C PHE A 65 7.87 2.37 6.98
N VAL A 66 8.48 1.22 7.22
CA VAL A 66 9.64 0.74 6.48
C VAL A 66 9.34 -0.67 6.02
N PHE A 67 9.10 -0.85 4.73
CA PHE A 67 8.85 -2.16 4.12
C PHE A 67 10.17 -2.73 3.60
N GLU A 68 10.68 -3.73 4.31
CA GLU A 68 12.03 -4.27 4.13
C GLU A 68 12.10 -5.40 3.11
N LYS A 69 10.98 -6.09 2.88
CA LYS A 69 10.92 -7.21 1.95
C LYS A 69 9.53 -7.38 1.34
N GLN A 70 9.52 -7.79 0.08
CA GLN A 70 8.33 -8.12 -0.69
C GLN A 70 8.59 -9.38 -1.51
N GLU A 71 7.69 -10.36 -1.38
CA GLU A 71 7.69 -11.61 -2.14
C GLU A 71 6.36 -11.73 -2.91
N GLY A 72 6.40 -11.43 -4.21
CA GLY A 72 5.21 -11.29 -5.03
C GLY A 72 4.30 -10.19 -4.49
N ASN A 73 3.08 -10.57 -4.13
CA ASN A 73 2.09 -9.65 -3.57
C ASN A 73 2.16 -9.53 -2.04
N ASN A 74 3.01 -10.30 -1.35
CA ASN A 74 3.13 -10.23 0.10
C ASN A 74 4.33 -9.35 0.49
N PHE A 75 4.18 -8.53 1.52
CA PHE A 75 5.25 -7.65 2.00
C PHE A 75 5.23 -7.54 3.52
N TRP A 76 6.35 -7.16 4.10
CA TRP A 76 6.45 -6.94 5.54
C TRP A 76 7.52 -5.92 5.88
N GLY A 77 7.46 -5.47 7.13
CA GLY A 77 8.37 -4.46 7.63
C GLY A 77 7.96 -3.96 9.01
N THR A 78 8.18 -2.68 9.26
CA THR A 78 7.89 -2.09 10.57
C THR A 78 7.15 -0.76 10.47
N SER A 79 6.33 -0.46 11.48
CA SER A 79 5.85 0.88 11.77
C SER A 79 6.51 1.45 13.00
N THR A 80 6.80 2.74 13.00
CA THR A 80 7.28 3.47 14.18
C THR A 80 6.46 4.75 14.35
N GLY A 81 5.87 4.93 15.52
CA GLY A 81 5.19 6.17 15.89
C GLY A 81 6.09 7.14 16.67
N PRO A 82 5.51 8.24 17.21
CA PRO A 82 6.27 9.27 17.94
C PRO A 82 6.98 8.74 19.19
N SER A 83 6.47 7.68 19.81
CA SER A 83 7.10 7.03 20.97
C SER A 83 8.41 6.29 20.61
N GLY A 84 8.70 6.10 19.31
CA GLY A 84 9.87 5.36 18.84
C GLY A 84 9.73 3.84 18.92
N THR A 85 8.65 3.30 19.50
CA THR A 85 8.42 1.86 19.53
C THR A 85 8.09 1.34 18.12
N ALA A 86 8.89 0.37 17.65
CA ALA A 86 8.66 -0.31 16.39
C ALA A 86 7.64 -1.45 16.55
N GLU A 87 6.75 -1.60 15.57
CA GLU A 87 5.84 -2.74 15.47
C GLU A 87 6.05 -3.47 14.16
N ARG A 88 5.88 -4.81 14.17
CA ARG A 88 5.88 -5.60 12.95
C ARG A 88 4.60 -5.32 12.15
N ILE A 89 4.76 -5.14 10.84
CA ILE A 89 3.67 -5.09 9.86
C ILE A 89 3.81 -6.26 8.90
N LEU A 90 2.68 -6.88 8.58
CA LEU A 90 2.51 -7.83 7.48
C LEU A 90 1.42 -7.31 6.55
N GLY A 91 1.59 -7.44 5.23
CA GLY A 91 0.60 -6.99 4.26
C GLY A 91 0.60 -7.79 2.96
N ALA A 92 -0.48 -7.59 2.21
CA ALA A 92 -0.70 -8.22 0.91
C ALA A 92 -1.36 -7.24 -0.07
N ILE A 93 -0.90 -7.27 -1.32
CA ILE A 93 -1.43 -6.53 -2.47
C ILE A 93 -2.47 -7.41 -3.16
N ALA A 94 -3.65 -6.86 -3.43
CA ALA A 94 -4.70 -7.55 -4.17
C ALA A 94 -4.29 -7.78 -5.63
N ARG A 95 -5.00 -8.67 -6.33
CA ARG A 95 -4.70 -9.01 -7.73
C ARG A 95 -4.91 -7.85 -8.72
N ASP A 96 -5.60 -6.80 -8.29
CA ASP A 96 -5.79 -5.57 -9.06
C ASP A 96 -4.53 -4.68 -9.10
N ASN A 97 -3.46 -5.05 -8.38
CA ASN A 97 -2.22 -4.29 -8.22
C ASN A 97 -2.44 -2.83 -7.77
N LYS A 98 -3.57 -2.55 -7.13
CA LYS A 98 -3.98 -1.21 -6.72
C LYS A 98 -4.41 -1.16 -5.28
N THR A 99 -5.08 -2.20 -4.78
CA THR A 99 -5.56 -2.26 -3.40
C THR A 99 -4.80 -3.30 -2.59
N GLY A 100 -4.99 -3.30 -1.28
CA GLY A 100 -4.46 -4.34 -0.43
C GLY A 100 -4.81 -4.15 1.02
N VAL A 101 -4.23 -5.00 1.85
CA VAL A 101 -4.43 -5.03 3.30
C VAL A 101 -3.10 -5.08 4.02
N LEU A 102 -3.07 -4.53 5.23
CA LEU A 102 -2.01 -4.78 6.19
C LEU A 102 -2.56 -4.95 7.60
N ILE A 103 -1.76 -5.59 8.44
CA ILE A 103 -2.01 -5.77 9.86
C ILE A 103 -0.74 -5.50 10.66
N ASN A 104 -0.86 -4.89 11.83
CA ASN A 104 0.24 -4.77 12.78
C ASN A 104 0.18 -5.82 13.90
N ALA A 105 1.24 -5.96 14.68
CA ALA A 105 1.32 -6.90 15.80
C ALA A 105 0.25 -6.71 16.89
N ARG A 106 -0.38 -5.52 16.95
CA ARG A 106 -1.51 -5.21 17.83
C ARG A 106 -2.88 -5.61 17.26
N GLY A 107 -2.95 -6.13 16.05
CA GLY A 107 -4.17 -6.60 15.40
C GLY A 107 -4.96 -5.51 14.66
N ASN A 108 -4.41 -4.30 14.53
CA ASN A 108 -5.04 -3.24 13.75
C ASN A 108 -4.97 -3.59 12.26
N GLN A 109 -6.12 -3.73 11.61
CA GLN A 109 -6.23 -4.02 10.18
C GLN A 109 -6.49 -2.73 9.40
N GLN A 110 -5.77 -2.57 8.30
CA GLN A 110 -5.86 -1.41 7.43
C GLN A 110 -5.99 -1.87 5.98
N GLN A 111 -6.90 -1.24 5.25
CA GLN A 111 -6.97 -1.35 3.79
C GLN A 111 -6.18 -0.21 3.18
N PHE A 112 -5.57 -0.43 2.03
CA PHE A 112 -4.88 0.62 1.30
C PHE A 112 -5.22 0.61 -0.18
N THR A 113 -5.14 1.79 -0.79
CA THR A 113 -5.27 2.04 -2.22
C THR A 113 -4.06 2.84 -2.69
N VAL A 114 -3.34 2.30 -3.68
CA VAL A 114 -2.27 3.01 -4.36
C VAL A 114 -2.88 4.08 -5.27
N LEU A 115 -2.52 5.33 -5.01
CA LEU A 115 -2.97 6.48 -5.78
C LEU A 115 -2.00 6.76 -6.93
N ASP A 116 -0.70 6.67 -6.65
CA ASP A 116 0.39 6.76 -7.62
C ASP A 116 1.66 6.05 -7.09
N ALA A 117 2.79 6.18 -7.80
CA ALA A 117 4.04 5.49 -7.45
C ALA A 117 4.61 5.84 -6.04
N ASN A 118 4.25 7.01 -5.52
CA ASN A 118 4.76 7.59 -4.27
C ASN A 118 3.66 7.93 -3.26
N THR A 119 2.39 7.68 -3.58
CA THR A 119 1.25 8.03 -2.73
C THR A 119 0.30 6.86 -2.56
N ILE A 120 -0.03 6.55 -1.31
CA ILE A 120 -1.01 5.55 -0.93
C ILE A 120 -2.02 6.20 0.01
N GLU A 121 -3.30 5.94 -0.17
CA GLU A 121 -4.30 6.19 0.86
C GLU A 121 -4.52 4.90 1.64
N GLY A 122 -4.43 4.98 2.96
CA GLY A 122 -4.66 3.86 3.85
C GLY A 122 -5.73 4.19 4.89
N CYS A 123 -6.79 3.40 4.93
CA CYS A 123 -7.90 3.54 5.85
C CYS A 123 -7.98 2.35 6.81
N TYR A 124 -8.13 2.63 8.10
CA TYR A 124 -8.30 1.59 9.11
C TYR A 124 -9.52 1.85 9.97
N ALA A 125 -10.09 0.76 10.46
CA ALA A 125 -11.00 0.72 11.57
C ALA A 125 -10.40 -0.25 12.60
N SER A 126 -10.26 0.21 13.84
CA SER A 126 -9.76 -0.61 14.94
C SER A 126 -10.74 -0.54 16.09
N GLN A 127 -10.96 -1.70 16.70
CA GLN A 127 -11.74 -1.82 17.92
C GLN A 127 -11.05 -2.80 18.86
N GLY A 128 -11.09 -2.48 20.14
CA GLY A 128 -10.74 -3.40 21.21
C GLY A 128 -11.85 -3.42 22.26
N PRO A 129 -11.65 -4.15 23.38
CA PRO A 129 -12.68 -4.27 24.42
C PRO A 129 -13.10 -2.94 25.05
N LYS A 130 -12.27 -1.89 24.91
CA LYS A 130 -12.46 -0.59 25.55
C LYS A 130 -12.27 0.60 24.61
N TYR A 131 -12.09 0.38 23.31
CA TYR A 131 -11.87 1.48 22.38
C TYR A 131 -12.41 1.19 20.98
N ILE A 132 -12.73 2.27 20.27
CA ILE A 132 -12.98 2.28 18.84
C ILE A 132 -12.21 3.43 18.21
N SER A 133 -11.69 3.23 17.00
CA SER A 133 -10.94 4.23 16.26
C SER A 133 -11.11 4.03 14.76
N ALA A 134 -11.19 5.13 14.02
CA ALA A 134 -11.21 5.12 12.56
C ALA A 134 -10.34 6.24 11.99
N ALA A 135 -9.66 5.96 10.87
CA ALA A 135 -8.86 6.97 10.16
C ALA A 135 -8.71 6.63 8.68
N CYS A 136 -8.47 7.66 7.88
CA CYS A 136 -7.81 7.55 6.59
C CYS A 136 -6.55 8.43 6.60
N THR A 137 -5.46 7.91 6.05
CA THR A 137 -4.12 8.48 6.12
C THR A 137 -3.48 8.46 4.74
N ILE A 138 -2.60 9.42 4.48
CA ILE A 138 -1.77 9.44 3.28
C ILE A 138 -0.38 8.95 3.62
N TRP A 139 0.11 7.98 2.84
CA TRP A 139 1.46 7.48 2.94
C TRP A 139 2.26 8.05 1.76
N THR A 140 3.29 8.80 2.08
CA THR A 140 4.18 9.40 1.08
C THR A 140 5.51 8.70 1.11
N ARG A 141 5.92 8.13 -0.02
CA ARG A 141 7.22 7.50 -0.18
C ARG A 141 8.34 8.51 0.07
N GLN A 142 9.35 8.10 0.82
CA GLN A 142 10.54 8.91 1.05
C GLN A 142 11.64 8.56 0.01
N PRO A 143 12.47 9.53 -0.39
CA PRO A 143 13.61 9.32 -1.28
C PRO A 143 14.61 8.28 -0.78
#